data_AF-A0AA43FBK3-F1
#
_entry.id   AF-A0AA43FBK3-F1
#
_cell.length_a   1.000
_cell.length_b   1.000
_cell.length_c   1.000
_cell.angle_alpha   90.00
_cell.angle_beta   90.00
_cell.angle_gamma   90.00
#
_symmetry.space_group_name_H-M   'P 1'
#
loop_
_entity.id
_entity.type
_entity.pdbx_description
1 polymer ?
#
loop_
_entity_poly.entity_id
_entity_poly.type
_entity_poly.pdbx_seq_one_letter_code
_entity_poly.pdbx_strand_id
1 'polypeptide(L)'
;MAAAVLELITKHHTFGDGPPPFTEYLIKSSLDAHAGSPSGGRPYEIRRLTDEERSAIETVVAPFGPVRWIEDSADWLTADLDPVIEGAVIIGVGEPTSDNDEALVPVSLLCGGLCGTWLTYRLAQTEQGWQVIAVEGPIAVS
;
A
#
# COMPACT_ATOMS: atom_id res chain seq x y z
N MET A 1 6.06 2.93 7.19
CA MET A 1 4.89 2.82 6.29
C MET A 1 5.03 3.66 5.03
N ALA A 2 5.26 4.97 5.12
CA ALA A 2 5.42 5.83 3.93
C ALA A 2 6.47 5.29 2.93
N ALA A 3 7.65 4.86 3.40
CA ALA A 3 8.66 4.24 2.54
C ALA A 3 8.18 2.98 1.81
N ALA A 4 7.36 2.15 2.47
CA ALA A 4 6.76 0.95 1.87
C ALA A 4 5.73 1.31 0.78
N VAL A 5 4.90 2.33 1.03
CA VAL A 5 3.95 2.83 0.02
C VAL A 5 4.69 3.42 -1.18
N LEU A 6 5.74 4.21 -0.94
CA LEU A 6 6.58 4.78 -1.99
C LEU A 6 7.21 3.68 -2.85
N GLU A 7 7.80 2.67 -2.23
CA GLU A 7 8.39 1.53 -2.94
C GLU A 7 7.34 0.78 -3.76
N LEU A 8 6.15 0.54 -3.20
CA LEU A 8 5.04 -0.13 -3.90
C LEU A 8 4.64 0.60 -5.19
N ILE A 9 4.46 1.92 -5.13
CA ILE A 9 4.00 2.71 -6.28
C ILE A 9 5.10 3.04 -7.29
N THR A 10 6.38 2.78 -6.98
CA THR A 10 7.52 3.12 -7.88
C THR A 10 8.30 1.92 -8.40
N LYS A 11 8.23 0.77 -7.73
CA LYS A 11 9.08 -0.40 -8.04
C LYS A 11 8.30 -1.68 -8.24
N HIS A 12 7.28 -1.92 -7.42
CA HIS A 12 6.56 -3.19 -7.41
C HIS A 12 5.08 -3.03 -7.76
N HIS A 13 4.82 -2.32 -8.86
CA HIS A 13 3.55 -2.33 -9.56
C HIS A 13 3.64 -3.19 -10.82
N THR A 14 2.50 -3.75 -11.24
CA THR A 14 2.36 -4.68 -12.39
C THR A 14 2.78 -4.09 -13.75
N PHE A 15 3.09 -2.79 -13.82
CA PHE A 15 3.41 -2.06 -15.04
C PHE A 15 4.92 -1.91 -15.36
N GLY A 16 5.82 -2.51 -14.58
CA GLY A 16 7.28 -2.50 -14.83
C GLY A 16 7.99 -1.19 -14.41
N ASP A 17 9.24 -0.99 -14.86
CA ASP A 17 10.05 0.19 -14.51
C ASP A 17 9.54 1.46 -15.23
N GLY A 18 9.01 2.43 -14.48
CA GLY A 18 8.55 3.72 -15.02
C GLY A 18 7.68 4.49 -14.01
N PRO A 19 7.29 5.75 -14.31
CA PRO A 19 6.29 6.43 -13.49
C PRO A 19 4.98 5.61 -13.51
N PRO A 20 4.34 5.38 -12.36
CA PRO A 20 3.09 4.64 -12.29
C PRO A 20 2.04 5.29 -13.21
N PRO A 21 1.27 4.51 -13.99
CA PRO A 21 0.27 5.05 -14.92
C PRO A 21 -1.01 5.54 -14.21
N PHE A 22 -0.99 5.70 -12.88
CA PHE A 22 -2.17 5.97 -12.09
C PHE A 22 -2.53 7.46 -12.10
N THR A 23 -3.83 7.74 -12.23
CA THR A 23 -4.38 9.10 -12.27
C THR A 23 -4.81 9.58 -10.88
N GLU A 24 -5.08 8.65 -9.95
CA GLU A 24 -5.50 8.94 -8.58
C GLU A 24 -5.15 7.79 -7.61
N TYR A 25 -4.78 8.14 -6.38
CA TYR A 25 -4.40 7.21 -5.33
C TYR A 25 -5.45 7.20 -4.21
N LEU A 26 -6.24 6.13 -4.16
CA LEU A 26 -7.26 5.88 -3.15
C LEU A 26 -6.63 5.10 -1.99
N ILE A 27 -6.38 5.74 -0.85
CA ILE A 27 -5.66 5.12 0.27
C ILE A 27 -6.65 4.83 1.39
N LYS A 28 -6.65 3.59 1.91
CA LYS A 28 -7.50 3.20 3.04
C LYS A 28 -7.15 4.02 4.28
N SER A 29 -8.14 4.60 4.94
CA SER A 29 -7.99 5.42 6.17
C SER A 29 -7.73 4.58 7.43
N SER A 30 -7.88 3.26 7.32
CA SER A 30 -7.62 2.28 8.36
C SER A 30 -6.66 1.20 7.87
N LEU A 31 -6.04 0.50 8.82
CA LEU A 31 -5.18 -0.62 8.50
C LEU A 31 -5.93 -1.71 7.76
N ASP A 32 -5.33 -2.23 6.69
CA ASP A 32 -5.95 -3.19 5.80
C ASP A 32 -5.57 -4.63 6.19
N ALA A 33 -6.51 -5.38 6.80
CA ALA A 33 -6.26 -6.76 7.23
C ALA A 33 -5.84 -7.72 6.09
N HIS A 34 -6.03 -7.31 4.84
CA HIS A 34 -5.61 -8.04 3.64
C HIS A 34 -4.30 -7.53 3.06
N ALA A 35 -3.66 -6.51 3.64
CA ALA A 35 -2.34 -6.09 3.21
C ALA A 35 -1.31 -7.21 3.43
N GLY A 36 -0.42 -7.37 2.44
CA GLY A 36 0.57 -8.45 2.42
C GLY A 36 0.05 -9.83 2.05
N SER A 37 -1.27 -10.05 1.99
CA SER A 37 -1.86 -11.34 1.56
C SER A 37 -3.33 -11.19 1.16
N PRO A 38 -3.73 -11.59 -0.07
CA PRO A 38 -5.12 -11.47 -0.52
C PRO A 38 -6.09 -12.35 0.30
N SER A 39 -5.60 -13.40 0.95
CA SER A 39 -6.40 -14.25 1.86
C SER A 39 -6.48 -13.70 3.29
N GLY A 40 -5.92 -12.51 3.55
CA GLY A 40 -5.77 -11.95 4.88
C GLY A 40 -4.42 -12.28 5.52
N GLY A 41 -3.97 -11.37 6.39
CA GLY A 41 -2.83 -11.56 7.29
C GLY A 41 -3.22 -12.17 8.64
N ARG A 42 -2.29 -12.13 9.60
CA ARG A 42 -2.62 -12.47 11.00
C ARG A 42 -3.70 -11.50 11.50
N PRO A 43 -4.70 -11.97 12.28
CA PRO A 43 -5.69 -11.07 12.83
C PRO A 43 -5.02 -10.05 13.75
N TYR A 44 -5.27 -8.77 13.46
CA TYR A 44 -4.88 -7.63 14.29
C TYR A 44 -6.07 -6.68 14.40
N GLU A 45 -6.01 -5.75 15.36
CA GLU A 45 -7.06 -4.76 15.54
C GLU A 45 -7.05 -3.78 14.37
N ILE A 46 -8.14 -3.75 13.59
CA ILE A 46 -8.31 -2.75 12.55
C ILE A 46 -8.50 -1.40 13.26
N ARG A 47 -7.46 -0.56 13.19
CA ARG A 47 -7.49 0.82 13.67
C ARG A 47 -7.39 1.79 12.50
N ARG A 48 -7.83 3.03 12.75
CA ARG A 48 -7.51 4.14 11.86
C ARG A 48 -6.02 4.44 11.86
N LEU A 49 -5.55 4.90 10.71
CA LEU A 49 -4.24 5.52 10.61
C LEU A 49 -4.25 6.83 11.39
N THR A 50 -3.16 7.12 12.10
CA THR A 50 -3.00 8.41 12.79
C THR A 50 -2.79 9.53 11.78
N ASP A 51 -3.00 10.78 12.20
CA ASP A 51 -2.79 11.92 11.33
C ASP A 51 -1.33 12.04 10.88
N GLU A 52 -0.37 11.62 11.71
CA GLU A 52 1.06 11.56 11.36
C GLU A 52 1.33 10.49 10.29
N GLU A 53 0.75 9.30 10.43
CA GLU A 53 0.89 8.21 9.46
C GLU A 53 0.30 8.63 8.11
N ARG A 54 -0.88 9.26 8.12
CA ARG A 54 -1.54 9.80 6.93
C ARG A 54 -0.71 10.90 6.27
N SER A 55 -0.24 11.88 7.03
CA SER A 55 0.60 12.98 6.51
C SER A 55 1.90 12.47 5.90
N ALA A 56 2.54 11.46 6.51
CA ALA A 56 3.76 10.86 5.99
C ALA A 56 3.50 10.11 4.67
N ILE A 57 2.38 9.40 4.55
CA ILE A 57 1.97 8.73 3.31
C ILE A 57 1.63 9.75 2.22
N GLU A 58 0.83 10.78 2.53
CA GLU A 58 0.51 11.84 1.58
C GLU A 58 1.76 12.52 1.02
N THR A 59 2.73 12.82 1.87
CA THR A 59 3.98 13.48 1.48
C THR A 59 4.73 12.71 0.40
N VAL A 60 4.77 11.37 0.49
CA VAL A 60 5.48 10.54 -0.48
C VAL A 60 4.66 10.21 -1.73
N VAL A 61 3.32 10.25 -1.65
CA VAL A 61 2.44 9.94 -2.78
C VAL A 61 2.11 11.18 -3.62
N ALA A 62 2.02 12.37 -3.01
CA ALA A 62 1.65 13.62 -3.67
C ALA A 62 2.45 13.96 -4.96
N PRO A 63 3.75 13.61 -5.09
CA PRO A 63 4.47 13.83 -6.35
C PRO A 63 3.96 13.01 -7.54
N PHE A 64 3.23 11.93 -7.30
CA PHE A 64 2.75 11.01 -8.33
C PHE A 64 1.31 11.29 -8.77
N GLY A 65 0.49 11.88 -7.90
CA GLY A 65 -0.90 12.20 -8.23
C GLY A 65 -1.74 12.61 -7.01
N PRO A 66 -3.03 12.92 -7.24
CA PRO A 66 -3.96 13.24 -6.17
C PRO A 66 -4.17 12.05 -5.23
N VAL A 67 -4.23 12.35 -3.93
CA VAL A 67 -4.50 11.37 -2.87
C VAL A 67 -5.92 11.57 -2.33
N ARG A 68 -6.67 10.47 -2.21
CA ARG A 68 -7.98 10.45 -1.56
C ARG A 68 -8.02 9.36 -0.51
N TRP A 69 -8.40 9.73 0.72
CA TRP A 69 -8.63 8.76 1.78
C TRP A 69 -10.02 8.13 1.65
N ILE A 70 -10.08 6.80 1.76
CA ILE A 70 -11.31 6.02 1.65
C ILE A 70 -11.50 5.14 2.89
N GLU A 71 -12.73 4.89 3.32
CA GLU A 71 -12.98 4.02 4.48
C GLU A 71 -12.96 2.53 4.09
N ASP A 72 -13.68 2.14 3.03
CA ASP A 72 -13.75 0.77 2.52
C ASP A 72 -13.44 0.74 1.03
N SER A 73 -12.59 -0.20 0.60
CA SER A 73 -12.26 -0.43 -0.81
C SER A 73 -13.48 -0.88 -1.62
N ALA A 74 -14.43 -1.59 -1.01
CA ALA A 74 -15.60 -2.11 -1.72
C ALA A 74 -16.49 -1.00 -2.30
N ASP A 75 -16.54 0.17 -1.64
CA ASP A 75 -17.30 1.34 -2.11
C ASP A 75 -16.67 2.01 -3.36
N TRP A 76 -15.41 1.66 -3.67
CA TRP A 76 -14.63 2.24 -4.76
C TRP A 76 -14.32 1.23 -5.86
N LEU A 77 -14.99 0.08 -5.84
CA LEU A 77 -14.85 -0.97 -6.84
C LEU A 77 -16.17 -1.20 -7.59
N THR A 78 -16.06 -1.49 -8.88
CA THR A 78 -17.17 -2.00 -9.70
C THR A 78 -17.44 -3.48 -9.38
N ALA A 79 -18.49 -4.04 -9.97
CA ALA A 79 -18.77 -5.48 -9.87
C ALA A 79 -17.67 -6.36 -10.48
N ASP A 80 -16.89 -5.81 -11.43
CA ASP A 80 -15.76 -6.48 -12.08
C ASP A 80 -14.43 -6.26 -11.33
N LEU A 81 -14.50 -5.68 -10.12
CA LEU A 81 -13.36 -5.35 -9.25
C LEU A 81 -12.40 -4.32 -9.85
N ASP A 82 -12.90 -3.48 -10.76
CA ASP A 82 -12.17 -2.32 -11.25
C ASP A 82 -12.43 -1.09 -10.38
N PRO A 83 -11.44 -0.20 -10.16
CA PRO A 83 -11.68 1.08 -9.50
C PRO A 83 -12.77 1.89 -10.22
N VAL A 84 -13.70 2.46 -9.46
CA VAL A 84 -14.80 3.29 -10.02
C VAL A 84 -14.30 4.57 -10.70
N ILE A 85 -13.10 5.04 -10.34
CA ILE A 85 -12.42 6.13 -11.02
C ILE A 85 -11.42 5.52 -12.00
N GLU A 86 -11.58 5.85 -13.29
CA GLU A 86 -10.71 5.36 -14.35
C GLU A 86 -9.24 5.77 -14.09
N GLY A 87 -8.35 4.78 -14.12
CA GLY A 87 -6.92 4.95 -13.87
C GLY A 87 -6.54 5.09 -12.40
N ALA A 88 -7.49 5.01 -11.46
CA ALA A 88 -7.18 5.04 -10.05
C ALA A 88 -6.58 3.72 -9.56
N VAL A 89 -5.93 3.78 -8.40
CA VAL A 89 -5.41 2.63 -7.68
C VAL A 89 -5.83 2.70 -6.22
N ILE A 90 -6.18 1.56 -5.63
CA ILE A 90 -6.47 1.44 -4.20
C ILE A 90 -5.25 0.88 -3.48
N ILE A 91 -4.83 1.56 -2.40
CA ILE A 91 -3.68 1.19 -1.58
C ILE A 91 -4.15 0.86 -0.15
N GLY A 92 -3.72 -0.29 0.35
CA GLY A 92 -3.85 -0.68 1.74
C GLY A 92 -2.49 -0.84 2.42
N VAL A 93 -2.45 -0.54 3.72
CA VAL A 93 -1.27 -0.75 4.58
C VAL A 93 -1.71 -1.56 5.78
N GLY A 94 -1.01 -2.64 6.07
CA GLY A 94 -1.28 -3.49 7.23
C GLY A 94 -0.57 -3.00 8.48
N GLU A 95 -0.90 -3.58 9.64
CA GLU A 95 -0.19 -3.29 10.90
C GLU A 95 1.30 -3.64 10.74
N PRO A 96 2.21 -2.68 10.91
CA PRO A 96 3.64 -2.96 10.90
C PRO A 96 4.04 -3.79 12.13
N THR A 97 5.03 -4.67 11.96
CA THR A 97 5.76 -5.23 13.10
C THR A 97 7.17 -4.66 13.10
N SER A 98 7.71 -4.33 14.27
CA SER A 98 9.09 -3.85 14.42
C SER A 98 9.87 -4.72 15.39
N ASP A 99 11.15 -4.93 15.07
CA ASP A 99 12.13 -5.57 15.92
C ASP A 99 13.47 -4.85 15.77
N ASN A 100 13.93 -4.21 16.85
CA ASN A 100 15.10 -3.34 16.86
C ASN A 100 15.06 -2.28 15.74
N ASP A 101 16.08 -2.26 14.89
CA ASP A 101 16.23 -1.32 13.77
C ASP A 101 15.57 -1.82 12.47
N GLU A 102 14.74 -2.87 12.55
CA GLU A 102 14.01 -3.41 11.40
C GLU A 102 12.50 -3.39 11.60
N ALA A 103 11.76 -3.29 10.49
CA ALA A 103 10.32 -3.39 10.49
C ALA A 103 9.81 -4.17 9.28
N LEU A 104 8.70 -4.88 9.46
CA LEU A 104 7.93 -5.47 8.38
C LEU A 104 6.66 -4.64 8.18
N VAL A 105 6.41 -4.24 6.94
CA VAL A 105 5.23 -3.44 6.57
C VAL A 105 4.46 -4.17 5.48
N PRO A 106 3.30 -4.78 5.82
CA PRO A 106 2.41 -5.37 4.82
C PRO A 106 1.76 -4.26 3.99
N VAL A 107 1.68 -4.45 2.67
CA VAL A 107 1.00 -3.52 1.77
C VAL A 107 0.14 -4.26 0.74
N SER A 108 -0.87 -3.59 0.21
CA SER A 108 -1.70 -4.03 -0.90
C SER A 108 -1.86 -2.91 -1.93
N LEU A 109 -1.92 -3.29 -3.20
CA LEU A 109 -2.25 -2.43 -4.32
C LEU A 109 -3.30 -3.13 -5.16
N LEU A 110 -4.39 -2.44 -5.51
CA LEU A 110 -5.42 -2.94 -6.42
C LEU A 110 -5.71 -1.90 -7.50
N CYS A 111 -5.53 -2.29 -8.75
CA CYS A 111 -5.66 -1.47 -9.95
C CYS A 111 -6.66 -2.05 -10.97
N GLY A 112 -7.39 -3.11 -10.62
CA GLY A 112 -8.35 -3.78 -11.50
C GLY A 112 -8.59 -5.23 -11.09
N GLY A 113 -9.62 -5.87 -11.66
CA GLY A 113 -10.03 -7.23 -11.24
C GLY A 113 -8.98 -8.34 -11.41
N LEU A 114 -7.96 -8.10 -12.24
CA LEU A 114 -6.77 -8.94 -12.42
C LEU A 114 -5.49 -8.09 -12.32
N CYS A 115 -5.52 -7.04 -11.50
CA CYS A 115 -4.39 -6.13 -11.32
C CYS A 115 -4.30 -5.86 -9.83
N GLY A 116 -3.59 -6.73 -9.12
CA GLY A 116 -3.40 -6.57 -7.69
C GLY A 116 -2.05 -7.11 -7.24
N THR A 117 -1.43 -6.42 -6.28
CA THR A 117 -0.18 -6.82 -5.65
C THR A 117 -0.36 -6.84 -4.14
N TRP A 118 0.03 -7.94 -3.51
CA TRP A 118 0.12 -8.06 -2.06
C TRP A 118 1.49 -8.60 -1.69
N LEU A 119 2.19 -7.85 -0.82
CA LEU A 119 3.52 -8.22 -0.35
C LEU A 119 3.83 -7.54 0.99
N THR A 120 4.89 -7.99 1.66
CA THR A 120 5.42 -7.34 2.85
C THR A 120 6.80 -6.79 2.54
N TYR A 121 7.08 -5.54 2.90
CA TYR A 121 8.43 -5.00 2.81
C TYR A 121 9.16 -5.15 4.15
N ARG A 122 10.44 -5.51 4.07
CA ARG A 122 11.39 -5.35 5.17
C ARG A 122 12.06 -3.99 5.05
N LEU A 123 11.97 -3.21 6.12
CA LEU A 123 12.58 -1.90 6.25
C LEU A 123 13.66 -1.94 7.31
N ALA A 124 14.71 -1.14 7.13
CA ALA A 124 15.72 -0.86 8.14
C ALA A 124 15.75 0.64 8.48
N GLN A 125 16.00 0.97 9.74
CA GLN A 125 16.22 2.33 10.19
C GLN A 125 17.66 2.74 9.88
N THR A 126 17.81 3.82 9.11
CA THR A 126 19.09 4.39 8.71
C THR A 126 19.21 5.84 9.19
N GLU A 127 20.36 6.48 8.98
CA GLU A 127 20.53 7.93 9.21
C GLU A 127 19.58 8.79 8.37
N GLN A 128 19.07 8.25 7.26
CA GLN A 128 18.11 8.91 6.35
C GLN A 128 16.66 8.55 6.68
N GLY A 129 16.42 7.81 7.78
CA GLY A 129 15.12 7.28 8.16
C GLY A 129 14.90 5.83 7.70
N TRP A 130 13.64 5.40 7.72
CA TRP A 130 13.24 4.05 7.33
C TRP A 130 13.37 3.85 5.82
N GLN A 131 14.11 2.81 5.41
CA GLN A 131 14.33 2.46 4.01
C GLN A 131 13.94 1.01 3.75
N VAL A 132 13.35 0.72 2.59
CA VAL A 132 13.09 -0.66 2.16
C VAL A 132 14.41 -1.33 1.79
N ILE A 133 14.67 -2.50 2.38
CA ILE A 133 15.89 -3.28 2.14
C ILE A 133 15.61 -4.64 1.48
N ALA A 134 14.37 -5.14 1.58
CA ALA A 134 13.96 -6.37 0.92
C ALA A 134 12.42 -6.47 0.80
N VAL A 135 11.97 -7.36 -0.07
CA VAL A 135 10.61 -7.92 -0.06
C VAL A 135 10.62 -9.20 0.76
N GLU A 136 9.65 -9.36 1.65
CA GLU A 136 9.46 -10.47 2.57
C GLU A 136 8.12 -11.17 2.30
N GLY A 137 8.12 -12.51 2.35
CA GLY A 137 6.93 -13.32 2.16
C GLY A 137 6.50 -13.53 0.71
N PRO A 138 5.35 -14.19 0.48
CA PRO A 138 4.84 -14.43 -0.85
C PRO A 138 4.44 -13.10 -1.50
N ILE A 139 4.87 -12.90 -2.74
CA ILE A 139 4.26 -11.89 -3.61
C ILE A 139 3.06 -12.57 -4.25
N ALA A 140 1.86 -12.12 -3.91
CA ALA A 140 0.68 -12.47 -4.68
C ALA A 140 0.46 -11.39 -5.73
N VAL A 141 0.44 -11.81 -7.00
CA VAL A 141 0.05 -10.97 -8.13
C VAL A 141 -1.16 -11.63 -8.76
N SER A 142 -2.22 -10.86 -8.97
CA SER A 142 -3.39 -11.29 -9.76
C SER A 142 -3.42 -10.57 -11.09
#